data_AF-A0A0C2FCG2-F1
#
_entry.id   AF-A0A0C2FCG2-F1
#
_cell.length_a   1.000
_cell.length_b   1.000
_cell.length_c   1.000
_cell.angle_alpha   90.00
_cell.angle_beta   90.00
_cell.angle_gamma   90.00
#
_symmetry.space_group_name_H-M   'P 1'
#
loop_
_entity.id
_entity.type
_entity.pdbx_description
1 polymer ?
#
loop_
_entity_poly.entity_id
_entity_poly.type
_entity_poly.pdbx_seq_one_letter_code
_entity_poly.pdbx_strand_id
1 'polypeptide(L)'
;MCVCKPGFTFNSDGTKCIPVSQCPKEDQERYISYKKSTMNSEERPEQMGVQRTMKCGKNERIERHASACYPTCADPSPSACPHILLENVCRCKPGFIRNSKGQCTKHCSSEPWADPNAVRRKCGPSTHCQPSCDMKAVDLSCKNEKCIPNACVCKPGFILNNAFFTVKRCIPVSSCPRAV
;
A
#
# COMPACT_ATOMS: atom_id res chain seq x y z
N MET A 1 26.35 -25.19 9.33
CA MET A 1 25.46 -26.08 8.55
C MET A 1 26.25 -26.61 7.38
N CYS A 2 26.29 -27.94 7.18
CA CYS A 2 26.96 -28.55 6.03
C CYS A 2 25.97 -28.72 4.89
N VAL A 3 26.39 -28.40 3.67
CA VAL A 3 25.59 -28.56 2.44
C VAL A 3 26.38 -29.39 1.43
N CYS A 4 25.67 -30.17 0.60
CA CYS A 4 26.30 -30.91 -0.48
C CYS A 4 26.89 -29.96 -1.53
N LYS A 5 27.98 -30.37 -2.17
CA LYS A 5 28.57 -29.63 -3.30
C LYS A 5 27.58 -29.57 -4.48
N PRO A 6 27.67 -28.55 -5.36
CA PRO A 6 26.84 -28.48 -6.56
C PRO A 6 26.90 -29.79 -7.36
N GLY A 7 25.73 -30.29 -7.78
CA GLY A 7 25.61 -31.58 -8.48
C GLY A 7 25.43 -32.81 -7.58
N PHE A 8 25.42 -32.64 -6.25
CA PHE A 8 25.17 -33.69 -5.28
C PHE A 8 23.96 -33.37 -4.38
N THR A 9 23.25 -34.40 -3.94
CA THR A 9 22.15 -34.32 -2.98
C THR A 9 22.31 -35.39 -1.90
N PHE A 10 21.69 -35.25 -0.74
CA PHE A 10 21.73 -36.31 0.26
C PHE A 10 21.04 -37.59 -0.25
N ASN A 11 21.57 -38.76 0.13
CA ASN A 11 20.88 -40.04 -0.03
C ASN A 11 19.60 -40.07 0.83
N SER A 12 18.74 -41.07 0.62
CA SER A 12 17.45 -41.20 1.33
C SER A 12 17.58 -41.17 2.86
N ASP A 13 18.71 -41.65 3.40
CA ASP A 13 18.97 -41.66 4.84
C ASP A 13 19.53 -40.33 5.39
N GLY A 14 19.81 -39.34 4.53
CA GLY A 14 20.33 -38.03 4.93
C GLY A 14 21.79 -38.02 5.39
N THR A 15 22.52 -39.12 5.20
CA THR A 15 23.85 -39.33 5.80
C THR A 15 25.00 -39.00 4.86
N LYS A 16 24.80 -39.09 3.54
CA LYS A 16 25.86 -38.89 2.54
C LYS A 16 25.37 -38.11 1.32
N CYS A 17 26.23 -37.26 0.77
CA CYS A 17 25.99 -36.60 -0.51
C CYS A 17 26.31 -37.57 -1.67
N ILE A 18 25.31 -37.89 -2.47
CA ILE A 18 25.41 -38.72 -3.68
C ILE A 18 25.19 -37.86 -4.94
N PRO A 19 25.77 -38.22 -6.10
CA PRO A 19 25.48 -37.55 -7.36
C PRO A 19 24.00 -37.62 -7.71
N VAL A 20 23.42 -36.52 -8.22
CA VAL A 20 22.01 -36.48 -8.63
C VAL A 20 21.68 -37.52 -9.71
N SER A 21 22.65 -37.88 -10.55
CA SER A 21 22.49 -38.94 -11.56
C SER A 21 22.23 -40.33 -10.97
N GLN A 22 22.51 -40.55 -9.68
CA GLN A 22 22.23 -41.80 -8.98
C GLN A 22 20.83 -41.82 -8.35
N CYS A 23 20.09 -40.71 -8.37
CA CYS A 23 18.70 -40.65 -7.91
C CYS A 23 17.75 -41.30 -8.93
N PRO A 24 16.59 -41.85 -8.50
CA PRO A 24 15.51 -42.24 -9.39
C PRO A 24 15.08 -41.07 -10.30
N LYS A 25 14.60 -41.37 -11.51
CA LYS A 25 14.25 -40.35 -12.52
C LYS A 25 13.27 -39.29 -12.01
N GLU A 26 12.29 -39.69 -11.20
CA GLU A 26 11.30 -38.78 -10.62
C GLU A 26 11.93 -37.76 -9.65
N ASP A 27 12.92 -38.20 -8.87
CA ASP A 27 13.67 -37.32 -7.97
C ASP A 27 14.68 -36.44 -8.72
N GLN A 28 15.20 -36.92 -9.85
CA GLN A 28 16.00 -36.10 -10.77
C GLN A 28 15.18 -34.94 -11.32
N GLU A 29 13.94 -35.19 -11.76
CA GLU A 29 13.03 -34.15 -12.23
C GLU A 29 12.71 -33.15 -11.12
N ARG A 30 12.49 -33.63 -9.89
CA ARG A 30 12.28 -32.77 -8.71
C ARG A 30 13.51 -31.92 -8.41
N TYR A 31 14.71 -32.48 -8.46
CA TYR A 31 15.97 -31.73 -8.29
C TYR A 31 16.16 -30.68 -9.37
N ILE A 32 15.87 -31.01 -10.64
CA ILE A 32 15.94 -30.06 -11.77
C ILE A 32 14.90 -28.95 -11.61
N SER A 33 13.69 -29.26 -11.16
CA SER A 33 12.65 -28.26 -10.87
C SER A 33 13.06 -27.33 -9.72
N TYR A 34 13.58 -27.90 -8.62
CA TYR A 34 14.13 -27.12 -7.51
C TYR A 34 15.30 -26.24 -7.96
N LYS A 35 16.24 -26.78 -8.75
CA LYS A 35 17.31 -26.02 -9.40
C LYS A 35 16.77 -24.92 -10.30
N LYS A 36 15.74 -25.15 -11.13
CA LYS A 36 15.11 -24.09 -11.94
C LYS A 36 14.50 -22.98 -11.08
N SER A 37 13.91 -23.32 -9.93
CA SER A 37 13.37 -22.32 -9.00
C SER A 37 14.46 -21.53 -8.25
N THR A 38 15.64 -22.13 -8.05
CA THR A 38 16.77 -21.54 -7.29
C THR A 38 17.89 -20.99 -8.18
N MET A 39 17.95 -21.33 -9.47
CA MET A 39 18.91 -20.82 -10.47
C MET A 39 18.44 -19.54 -11.16
N ASN A 40 17.45 -18.84 -10.60
CA ASN A 40 17.27 -17.42 -10.88
C ASN A 40 18.22 -16.52 -10.06
N SER A 41 19.22 -17.08 -9.35
CA SER A 41 20.08 -16.29 -8.46
C SER A 41 21.60 -16.54 -8.45
N GLU A 42 22.20 -17.45 -9.25
CA GLU A 42 23.66 -17.71 -9.14
C GLU A 42 24.42 -17.97 -10.45
N GLU A 43 24.24 -17.12 -11.45
CA GLU A 43 25.31 -16.77 -12.40
C GLU A 43 25.37 -15.25 -12.48
N ARG A 44 26.27 -14.64 -11.70
CA ARG A 44 26.61 -13.22 -11.80
C ARG A 44 27.99 -13.10 -12.43
N PRO A 45 28.11 -13.10 -13.77
CA PRO A 45 29.18 -12.34 -14.38
C PRO A 45 28.98 -10.88 -13.97
N GLU A 46 30.02 -10.24 -13.45
CA GLU A 46 30.08 -8.77 -13.41
C GLU A 46 29.87 -8.24 -14.82
N GLN A 47 28.63 -7.85 -15.16
CA GLN A 47 28.36 -7.02 -16.33
C GLN A 47 26.95 -6.40 -16.29
N MET A 48 26.98 -5.07 -16.15
CA MET A 48 26.10 -4.08 -16.78
C MET A 48 24.58 -4.29 -16.70
N GLY A 49 23.97 -3.51 -15.81
CA GLY A 49 22.53 -3.47 -15.54
C GLY A 49 21.67 -3.33 -16.79
N VAL A 50 20.81 -4.32 -17.00
CA VAL A 50 19.54 -4.09 -17.65
C VAL A 50 18.70 -3.24 -16.69
N GLN A 51 18.81 -1.92 -16.80
CA GLN A 51 17.82 -1.02 -16.22
C GLN A 51 16.48 -1.35 -16.88
N ARG A 52 15.65 -2.17 -16.20
CA ARG A 52 14.21 -2.05 -16.38
C ARG A 52 13.86 -0.64 -15.91
N THR A 53 13.86 0.31 -16.83
CA THR A 53 13.44 1.68 -16.54
C THR A 53 11.99 1.58 -16.11
N MET A 54 11.72 1.65 -14.81
CA MET A 54 10.36 1.74 -14.30
C MET A 54 9.72 2.96 -14.97
N LYS A 55 8.64 2.76 -15.73
CA LYS A 55 7.92 3.86 -16.38
C LYS A 55 6.67 4.15 -15.56
N CYS A 56 6.57 5.36 -15.05
CA CYS A 56 5.34 5.84 -14.40
C CYS A 56 4.35 6.38 -15.43
N GLY A 57 3.08 6.46 -15.01
CA GLY A 57 1.98 6.96 -15.84
C GLY A 57 1.99 8.47 -16.04
N LYS A 58 0.91 8.96 -16.66
CA LYS A 58 0.71 10.39 -16.91
C LYS A 58 0.65 11.17 -15.58
N ASN A 59 1.39 12.28 -15.52
CA ASN A 59 1.53 13.14 -14.33
C ASN A 59 2.12 12.46 -13.10
N GLU A 60 2.86 11.36 -13.30
CA GLU A 60 3.60 10.69 -12.25
C GLU A 60 5.10 10.87 -12.42
N ARG A 61 5.84 10.70 -11.32
CA ARG A 61 7.30 10.65 -11.26
C ARG A 61 7.71 9.43 -10.45
N ILE A 62 8.87 8.88 -10.77
CA ILE A 62 9.51 7.87 -9.93
C ILE A 62 10.04 8.59 -8.70
N GLU A 63 9.65 8.10 -7.54
CA GLU A 63 10.21 8.51 -6.26
C GLU A 63 11.01 7.34 -5.72
N ARG A 64 12.33 7.54 -5.57
CA ARG A 64 13.24 6.46 -5.15
C ARG A 64 12.93 6.00 -3.74
N HIS A 65 12.67 6.93 -2.82
CA HIS A 65 12.31 6.65 -1.44
C HIS A 65 11.05 7.43 -1.11
N ALA A 66 9.94 6.75 -0.82
CA ALA A 66 8.68 7.41 -0.48
C ALA A 66 8.08 6.80 0.78
N SER A 67 7.43 7.63 1.60
CA SER A 67 6.58 7.14 2.69
C SER A 67 5.44 6.29 2.14
N ALA A 68 4.99 5.25 2.84
CA ALA A 68 3.82 4.48 2.45
C ALA A 68 2.55 5.35 2.36
N CYS A 69 2.43 6.37 3.21
CA CYS A 69 1.29 7.29 3.13
C CYS A 69 1.52 8.37 2.12
N TYR A 70 0.47 8.60 1.35
CA TYR A 70 0.50 9.53 0.26
C TYR A 70 -0.89 10.09 0.06
N PRO A 71 -1.03 11.41 -0.12
CA PRO A 71 -2.33 12.03 -0.29
C PRO A 71 -3.03 11.50 -1.53
N THR A 72 -4.31 11.19 -1.37
CA THR A 72 -5.22 10.81 -2.46
C THR A 72 -6.42 11.73 -2.45
N CYS A 73 -7.23 11.69 -3.51
CA CYS A 73 -8.49 12.43 -3.52
C CYS A 73 -9.45 11.91 -2.43
N ALA A 74 -9.36 10.62 -2.07
CA ALA A 74 -10.17 10.02 -1.02
C ALA A 74 -9.71 10.44 0.39
N ASP A 75 -8.40 10.49 0.59
CA ASP A 75 -7.74 10.92 1.83
C ASP A 75 -6.61 11.91 1.52
N PRO A 76 -6.90 13.22 1.49
CA PRO A 76 -5.91 14.25 1.17
C PRO A 76 -4.90 14.49 2.28
N SER A 77 -5.14 14.00 3.50
CA SER A 77 -4.24 14.16 4.64
C SER A 77 -4.30 12.93 5.55
N PRO A 78 -3.60 11.84 5.18
CA PRO A 78 -3.54 10.63 5.98
C PRO A 78 -2.85 10.91 7.32
N SER A 79 -3.60 10.78 8.41
CA SER A 79 -3.17 11.16 9.77
C SER A 79 -2.39 10.08 10.51
N ALA A 80 -2.58 8.80 10.17
CA ALA A 80 -1.90 7.67 10.78
C ALA A 80 -1.01 7.02 9.73
N CYS A 81 0.27 7.39 9.72
CA CYS A 81 1.21 6.82 8.77
C CYS A 81 2.18 5.84 9.40
N PRO A 82 2.18 4.56 8.98
CA PRO A 82 3.24 3.66 9.39
C PRO A 82 4.57 4.13 8.79
N HIS A 83 5.65 4.01 9.57
CA HIS A 83 7.02 4.34 9.14
C HIS A 83 7.57 3.29 8.16
N ILE A 84 6.88 3.10 7.04
CA ILE A 84 7.24 2.18 5.97
C ILE A 84 7.81 3.02 4.82
N LEU A 85 9.05 2.70 4.43
CA LEU A 85 9.70 3.28 3.27
C LEU A 85 9.47 2.38 2.06
N LEU A 86 8.99 2.97 0.97
CA LEU A 86 8.79 2.30 -0.30
C LEU A 86 9.86 2.75 -1.29
N GLU A 87 10.51 1.76 -1.91
CA GLU A 87 11.54 1.97 -2.92
C GLU A 87 10.95 2.01 -4.33
N ASN A 88 11.41 2.95 -5.15
CA ASN A 88 11.08 3.08 -6.57
C ASN A 88 9.57 3.00 -6.85
N VAL A 89 8.79 3.95 -6.32
CA VAL A 89 7.34 4.00 -6.52
C VAL A 89 6.91 5.18 -7.38
N CYS A 90 5.77 5.04 -8.08
CA CYS A 90 5.19 6.14 -8.85
C CYS A 90 4.32 7.05 -7.97
N ARG A 91 4.78 8.29 -7.80
CA ARG A 91 4.05 9.37 -7.10
C ARG A 91 3.55 10.41 -8.09
N CYS A 92 2.40 11.02 -7.81
CA CYS A 92 1.96 12.16 -8.61
C CYS A 92 2.97 13.30 -8.50
N LYS A 93 3.19 13.99 -9.62
CA LYS A 93 4.01 15.20 -9.68
C LYS A 93 3.42 16.29 -8.75
N PRO A 94 4.23 17.25 -8.28
CA PRO A 94 3.73 18.38 -7.49
C PRO A 94 2.52 19.05 -8.16
N GLY A 95 1.47 19.34 -7.38
CA GLY A 95 0.21 19.90 -7.88
C GLY A 95 -0.77 18.87 -8.46
N PHE A 96 -0.45 17.58 -8.42
CA PHE A 96 -1.37 16.49 -8.77
C PHE A 96 -1.62 15.57 -7.57
N ILE A 97 -2.83 15.03 -7.49
CA ILE A 97 -3.27 14.09 -6.46
C ILE A 97 -3.82 12.84 -7.14
N ARG A 98 -3.58 11.67 -6.54
CA ARG A 98 -4.07 10.40 -7.08
C ARG A 98 -5.57 10.24 -6.81
N ASN A 99 -6.30 9.95 -7.86
CA ASN A 99 -7.74 9.79 -7.87
C ASN A 99 -8.14 8.30 -7.68
N SER A 100 -9.42 8.01 -7.52
CA SER A 100 -10.01 6.67 -7.34
C SER A 100 -9.75 5.71 -8.51
N LYS A 101 -9.50 6.25 -9.71
CA LYS A 101 -9.11 5.48 -10.91
C LYS A 101 -7.60 5.22 -10.97
N GLY A 102 -6.84 5.58 -9.93
CA GLY A 102 -5.39 5.46 -9.88
C GLY A 102 -4.62 6.51 -10.67
N GLN A 103 -5.30 7.52 -11.21
CA GLN A 103 -4.72 8.55 -12.08
C GLN A 103 -4.40 9.85 -11.32
N CYS A 104 -3.32 10.52 -11.70
CA CYS A 104 -2.92 11.80 -11.11
C CYS A 104 -3.63 12.99 -11.78
N THR A 105 -4.49 13.68 -11.02
CA THR A 105 -5.34 14.81 -11.46
C THR A 105 -5.02 16.10 -10.69
N LYS A 106 -5.32 17.27 -11.28
CA LYS A 106 -5.22 18.59 -10.62
C LYS A 106 -6.36 18.86 -9.66
N HIS A 107 -7.54 18.30 -9.93
CA HIS A 107 -8.76 18.57 -9.16
C HIS A 107 -9.44 17.25 -8.81
N CYS A 108 -9.80 17.13 -7.53
CA CYS A 108 -10.61 16.02 -7.02
C CYS A 108 -12.12 16.31 -7.12
N SER A 109 -12.52 17.44 -7.70
CA SER A 109 -13.92 17.90 -7.72
C SER A 109 -14.87 16.97 -8.48
N SER A 110 -14.35 16.21 -9.46
CA SER A 110 -15.10 15.23 -10.25
C SER A 110 -15.03 13.81 -9.69
N GLU A 111 -14.35 13.61 -8.55
CA GLU A 111 -14.26 12.31 -7.90
C GLU A 111 -15.49 12.05 -7.04
N PRO A 112 -16.35 11.07 -7.39
CA PRO A 112 -17.30 10.55 -6.43
C PRO A 112 -16.50 9.97 -5.26
N TRP A 113 -16.83 10.37 -4.04
CA TRP A 113 -16.27 9.70 -2.87
C TRP A 113 -16.79 8.27 -2.82
N ALA A 114 -16.02 7.35 -2.24
CA ALA A 114 -16.45 5.96 -2.12
C ALA A 114 -17.72 5.80 -1.25
N ASP A 115 -18.05 6.81 -0.45
CA ASP A 115 -19.22 6.79 0.42
C ASP A 115 -20.26 7.86 0.01
N PRO A 116 -21.52 7.44 -0.21
CA PRO A 116 -22.60 8.28 -0.72
C PRO A 116 -23.10 9.32 0.28
N ASN A 117 -22.72 9.19 1.55
CA ASN A 117 -23.16 10.03 2.66
C ASN A 117 -22.13 11.12 3.02
N ALA A 118 -21.07 11.27 2.24
CA ALA A 118 -20.17 12.41 2.32
C ALA A 118 -20.35 13.39 1.17
N VAL A 119 -19.83 14.60 1.36
CA VAL A 119 -19.77 15.66 0.36
C VAL A 119 -18.38 16.26 0.32
N ARG A 120 -17.85 16.49 -0.89
CA ARG A 120 -16.58 17.19 -1.06
C ARG A 120 -16.78 18.70 -0.88
N ARG A 121 -15.97 19.30 -0.01
CA ARG A 121 -15.93 20.74 0.25
C ARG A 121 -14.65 21.30 -0.34
N LYS A 122 -14.72 22.51 -0.91
CA LYS A 122 -13.52 23.21 -1.41
C LYS A 122 -12.48 23.40 -0.31
N CYS A 123 -12.93 23.59 0.93
CA CYS A 123 -12.15 23.82 2.14
C CYS A 123 -12.96 23.21 3.29
N GLY A 124 -12.37 22.27 4.03
CA GLY A 124 -13.04 21.60 5.15
C GLY A 124 -12.03 21.08 6.19
N PRO A 125 -12.51 20.57 7.33
CA PRO A 125 -11.65 20.03 8.38
C PRO A 125 -10.93 18.76 7.92
N SER A 126 -9.81 18.46 8.60
CA SER A 126 -9.14 17.17 8.47
C SER A 126 -10.03 16.03 8.95
N THR A 127 -9.74 14.80 8.51
CA THR A 127 -10.50 13.61 8.92
C THR A 127 -10.49 13.39 10.43
N HIS A 128 -9.41 13.78 11.13
CA HIS A 128 -9.32 13.73 12.60
C HIS A 128 -10.19 14.79 13.27
N CYS A 129 -10.32 15.96 12.65
CA CYS A 129 -11.11 17.07 13.18
C CYS A 129 -12.60 17.00 12.84
N GLN A 130 -13.02 15.94 12.14
CA GLN A 130 -14.42 15.66 11.93
C GLN A 130 -14.99 14.90 13.13
N PRO A 131 -16.25 15.21 13.52
CA PRO A 131 -16.91 14.48 14.58
C PRO A 131 -17.05 13.00 14.21
N SER A 132 -16.82 12.13 15.18
CA SER A 132 -16.91 10.68 15.07
C SER A 132 -17.85 10.11 16.13
N CYS A 133 -18.17 8.82 16.02
CA CYS A 133 -18.97 8.16 17.05
C CYS A 133 -18.33 8.21 18.45
N ASP A 134 -16.99 8.18 18.51
CA ASP A 134 -16.23 8.23 19.76
C ASP A 134 -16.06 9.66 20.28
N MET A 135 -16.01 10.65 19.38
CA MET A 135 -15.86 12.07 19.71
C MET A 135 -16.86 12.92 18.92
N LYS A 136 -18.03 13.16 19.51
CA LYS A 136 -19.09 13.95 18.88
C LYS A 136 -18.77 15.44 18.78
N ALA A 137 -17.90 15.94 19.65
CA ALA A 137 -17.44 17.33 19.64
C ALA A 137 -16.19 17.47 18.76
N VAL A 138 -16.07 18.62 18.09
CA VAL A 138 -14.84 19.00 17.38
C VAL A 138 -13.75 19.21 18.43
N ASP A 139 -12.65 18.48 18.29
CA ASP A 139 -11.49 18.63 19.17
C ASP A 139 -11.01 20.10 19.14
N LEU A 140 -10.81 20.69 20.32
CA LEU A 140 -10.34 22.06 20.47
C LEU A 140 -8.99 22.30 19.77
N SER A 141 -8.18 21.25 19.61
CA SER A 141 -6.93 21.28 18.84
C SER A 141 -7.14 21.68 17.37
N CYS A 142 -8.32 21.40 16.83
CA CYS A 142 -8.70 21.68 15.44
C CYS A 142 -9.13 23.13 15.19
N LYS A 143 -9.34 23.93 16.24
CA LYS A 143 -9.88 25.30 16.13
C LYS A 143 -8.97 26.23 15.29
N ASN A 144 -7.67 25.96 15.28
CA ASN A 144 -6.67 26.74 14.54
C ASN A 144 -6.11 25.98 13.33
N GLU A 145 -6.64 24.80 12.99
CA GLU A 145 -6.15 24.04 11.83
C GLU A 145 -6.56 24.76 10.54
N LYS A 146 -5.59 24.93 9.62
CA LYS A 146 -5.90 25.42 8.28
C LYS A 146 -6.79 24.39 7.59
N CYS A 147 -7.85 24.86 6.94
CA CYS A 147 -8.73 23.94 6.24
C CYS A 147 -7.98 23.18 5.13
N ILE A 148 -8.38 21.92 4.95
CA ILE A 148 -7.84 21.06 3.92
C ILE A 148 -8.60 21.32 2.61
N PRO A 149 -7.88 21.67 1.52
CA PRO A 149 -8.51 21.82 0.22
C PRO A 149 -9.12 20.51 -0.26
N ASN A 150 -10.32 20.59 -0.85
CA ASN A 150 -11.05 19.41 -1.34
C ASN A 150 -11.34 18.35 -0.27
N ALA A 151 -11.41 18.74 1.01
CA ALA A 151 -11.77 17.84 2.11
C ALA A 151 -13.13 17.18 1.90
N CYS A 152 -13.26 15.94 2.34
CA CYS A 152 -14.53 15.22 2.34
C CYS A 152 -15.14 15.32 3.74
N VAL A 153 -16.40 15.74 3.83
CA VAL A 153 -17.11 15.87 5.11
C VAL A 153 -18.42 15.08 5.06
N CYS A 154 -18.82 14.48 6.19
CA CYS A 154 -20.12 13.83 6.26
C CYS A 154 -21.26 14.83 6.02
N LYS A 155 -22.30 14.40 5.30
CA LYS A 155 -23.52 15.18 5.10
C LYS A 155 -24.24 15.37 6.44
N PRO A 156 -25.10 16.41 6.58
CA PRO A 156 -25.94 16.56 7.77
C PRO A 156 -26.71 15.28 8.08
N GLY A 157 -26.74 14.87 9.36
CA GLY A 157 -27.37 13.62 9.80
C GLY A 157 -26.46 12.38 9.73
N PHE A 158 -25.22 12.52 9.24
CA PHE A 158 -24.21 11.47 9.21
C PHE A 158 -22.97 11.88 10.01
N ILE A 159 -22.27 10.88 10.54
CA ILE A 159 -21.07 11.05 11.37
C ILE A 159 -19.99 10.07 10.94
N LEU A 160 -18.73 10.44 11.15
CA LEU A 160 -17.59 9.62 10.73
C LEU A 160 -17.50 8.38 11.62
N ASN A 161 -17.62 7.20 11.03
CA ASN A 161 -17.26 5.97 11.70
C ASN A 161 -15.74 5.80 11.65
N ASN A 162 -15.09 5.99 12.80
CA ASN A 162 -13.64 5.90 12.94
C ASN A 162 -13.19 4.57 13.57
N ALA A 163 -13.87 3.47 13.26
CA ALA A 163 -13.44 2.15 13.72
C ALA A 163 -12.08 1.79 13.10
N PHE A 164 -11.08 1.57 13.96
CA PHE A 164 -9.63 1.46 13.68
C PHE A 164 -9.20 0.50 12.55
N PHE A 165 -10.08 -0.42 12.12
CA PHE A 165 -9.80 -1.42 11.08
C PHE A 165 -10.72 -1.34 9.85
N THR A 166 -11.69 -0.42 9.84
CA THR A 166 -12.64 -0.30 8.73
C THR A 166 -12.36 0.94 7.89
N VAL A 167 -12.73 0.87 6.61
CA VAL A 167 -12.75 2.05 5.74
C VAL A 167 -13.62 3.10 6.40
N LYS A 168 -13.04 4.28 6.67
CA LYS A 168 -13.75 5.41 7.26
C LYS A 168 -14.96 5.76 6.39
N ARG A 169 -16.15 5.72 6.97
CA ARG A 169 -17.43 5.91 6.28
C ARG A 169 -18.36 6.80 7.08
N CYS A 170 -19.24 7.51 6.40
CA CYS A 170 -20.25 8.37 7.00
C CYS A 170 -21.51 7.53 7.25
N ILE A 171 -21.74 7.19 8.51
CA ILE A 171 -22.91 6.42 8.93
C ILE A 171 -23.96 7.36 9.56
N PRO A 172 -25.25 6.99 9.56
CA PRO A 172 -26.25 7.76 10.30
C PRO A 172 -25.86 7.91 11.76
N VAL A 173 -26.08 9.07 12.38
CA VAL A 173 -25.71 9.29 13.80
C VAL A 173 -26.37 8.27 14.73
N SER A 174 -27.58 7.83 14.40
CA SER A 174 -28.31 6.79 15.12
C SER A 174 -27.66 5.41 15.06
N SER A 175 -26.79 5.17 14.08
CA SER A 175 -26.11 3.90 13.84
C SER A 175 -24.74 3.82 14.49
N CYS A 176 -24.34 4.81 15.30
CA CYS A 176 -23.09 4.71 16.04
C CYS A 176 -23.10 3.47 16.94
N PRO A 177 -22.03 2.64 16.89
CA PRO A 177 -21.90 1.53 17.82
C PRO A 177 -21.94 2.09 19.24
N ARG A 178 -22.81 1.54 20.09
CA ARG A 178 -22.80 1.89 21.51
C ARG A 178 -21.48 1.39 22.08
N ALA A 179 -20.80 2.23 22.85
CA ALA A 179 -19.68 1.78 23.66
C ALA A 179 -20.18 0.62 24.54
N VAL A 180 -19.60 -0.56 24.35
CA VAL A 180 -19.79 -1.72 25.24
C VAL A 180 -18.90 -1.50 26.45
#